data_AF-A0A814QYW2-F1
#
_entry.id   AF-A0A814QYW2-F1
#
_cell.length_a   1.000
_cell.length_b   1.000
_cell.length_c   1.000
_cell.angle_alpha   90.00
_cell.angle_beta   90.00
_cell.angle_gamma   90.00
#
_symmetry.space_group_name_H-M   'P 1'
#
loop_
_entity.id
_entity.type
_entity.pdbx_description
1 polymer ?
#
loop_
_entity_poly.entity_id
_entity_poly.type
_entity_poly.pdbx_seq_one_letter_code
_entity_poly.pdbx_strand_id
1 'polypeptide(L)'
;MIIKQNTCKSETNLKSRQAVTDLNQIFEDYSPSKNFDREYINSQISKLNFEIGCEIPNQFLNQFVGTLKMDNGNEISLENVNILLRGCRIRNTQWCYGIVIFAGRDTKIMKNRGVSGFKQTHVSRIVNEITI
;
A
#
# COMPACT_ATOMS: atom_id res chain seq x y z
N MET A 1 11.15 -7.24 -8.93
CA MET A 1 11.59 -6.92 -7.54
C MET A 1 10.60 -7.46 -6.50
N ILE A 2 11.08 -8.22 -5.49
CA ILE A 2 10.24 -8.76 -4.40
C ILE A 2 10.43 -7.91 -3.13
N ILE A 3 9.36 -7.31 -2.63
CA ILE A 3 9.34 -6.48 -1.42
C ILE A 3 8.79 -7.32 -0.27
N LYS A 4 9.57 -7.52 0.79
CA LYS A 4 9.05 -8.17 2.01
C LYS A 4 8.53 -7.09 2.96
N GLN A 5 7.35 -7.30 3.54
CA GLN A 5 6.79 -6.39 4.53
C GLN A 5 6.28 -7.11 5.78
N ASN A 6 6.40 -6.44 6.93
CA ASN A 6 5.63 -6.82 8.12
C ASN A 6 4.26 -6.14 8.07
N THR A 7 3.19 -6.91 8.29
CA THR A 7 1.82 -6.39 8.40
C THR A 7 1.58 -5.76 9.77
N CYS A 8 0.70 -4.75 9.85
CA CYS A 8 0.29 -4.11 11.12
C CYS A 8 -0.58 -4.99 12.02
N LYS A 9 -0.94 -6.21 11.59
CA LYS A 9 -1.60 -7.18 12.45
C LYS A 9 -0.55 -7.81 13.36
N SER A 10 -0.93 -8.38 14.50
CA SER A 10 -0.07 -9.11 15.44
C SER A 10 0.61 -10.37 14.84
N GLU A 11 0.72 -10.44 13.51
CA GLU A 11 1.40 -11.47 12.75
C GLU A 11 2.91 -11.16 12.79
N THR A 12 3.71 -12.10 13.29
CA THR A 12 5.18 -12.04 13.28
C THR A 12 5.79 -12.37 11.93
N ASN A 13 5.01 -12.95 11.01
CA ASN A 13 5.48 -13.43 9.71
C ASN A 13 5.53 -12.33 8.65
N LEU A 14 6.62 -12.32 7.88
CA LEU A 14 6.80 -11.44 6.72
C LEU A 14 5.87 -11.90 5.59
N LYS A 15 5.13 -10.97 4.99
CA LYS A 15 4.37 -11.22 3.75
C LYS A 15 5.21 -10.74 2.56
N SER A 16 5.41 -11.63 1.60
CA SER A 16 6.04 -11.30 0.32
C SER A 16 5.06 -10.52 -0.54
N ARG A 17 5.50 -9.38 -1.06
CA ARG A 17 4.77 -8.55 -2.01
C ARG A 17 5.59 -8.45 -3.28
N GLN A 18 4.93 -8.49 -4.43
CA GLN A 18 5.59 -8.50 -5.72
C GLN A 18 5.24 -7.23 -6.48
N ALA A 19 6.27 -6.57 -7.02
CA ALA A 19 6.06 -5.51 -8.00
C ALA A 19 5.47 -6.11 -9.28
N VAL A 20 4.68 -5.32 -9.99
CA VAL A 20 4.08 -5.70 -11.28
C VAL A 20 5.17 -6.15 -12.25
N THR A 21 5.01 -7.35 -12.80
CA THR A 21 6.05 -8.05 -13.58
C THR A 21 6.45 -7.28 -14.84
N ASP A 22 5.49 -6.69 -15.54
CA ASP A 22 5.75 -5.96 -16.80
C ASP A 22 6.51 -4.65 -16.58
N LEU A 23 6.32 -4.02 -15.42
CA LEU A 23 7.15 -2.87 -15.01
C LEU A 23 8.56 -3.32 -14.63
N ASN A 24 8.74 -4.53 -14.10
CA ASN A 24 10.08 -5.02 -13.76
C ASN A 24 10.96 -5.14 -15.01
N GLN A 25 10.44 -5.45 -16.20
CA GLN A 25 11.25 -5.50 -17.42
C GLN A 25 11.83 -4.12 -17.78
N ILE A 26 11.03 -3.05 -17.64
CA ILE A 26 11.49 -1.66 -17.84
C ILE A 26 12.63 -1.30 -16.87
N PHE A 27 12.62 -1.89 -15.67
CA PHE A 27 13.63 -1.66 -14.63
C PHE A 27 14.75 -2.74 -14.58
N GLU A 28 14.60 -3.91 -15.19
CA GLU A 28 15.60 -5.00 -15.20
C GLU A 28 16.61 -4.86 -16.34
N ASP A 29 16.25 -4.21 -17.45
CA ASP A 29 17.24 -3.68 -18.42
C ASP A 29 18.19 -2.66 -17.75
N TYR A 30 17.82 -2.17 -16.56
CA TYR A 30 18.58 -1.30 -15.69
C TYR A 30 19.53 -2.10 -14.76
N SER A 31 20.41 -2.91 -15.36
CA SER A 31 21.39 -3.73 -14.64
C SER A 31 22.35 -2.89 -13.75
N PRO A 32 22.78 -3.42 -12.59
CA PRO A 32 23.35 -2.69 -11.45
C PRO A 32 24.83 -2.27 -11.60
N SER A 33 25.29 -1.98 -12.83
CA SER A 33 26.72 -1.75 -13.13
C SER A 33 27.08 -0.31 -13.52
N LYS A 34 26.11 0.61 -13.59
CA LYS A 34 26.40 2.03 -13.79
C LYS A 34 25.81 2.83 -12.65
N ASN A 35 26.59 3.81 -12.18
CA ASN A 35 26.32 4.65 -11.03
C ASN A 35 24.84 4.98 -10.91
N PHE A 36 24.33 4.87 -9.69
CA PHE A 36 22.94 5.06 -9.31
C PHE A 36 22.56 6.56 -9.43
N ASP A 37 22.59 7.09 -10.64
CA ASP A 37 22.24 8.47 -10.94
C ASP A 37 20.73 8.59 -10.81
N ARG A 38 20.28 8.96 -9.60
CA ARG A 38 18.87 9.18 -9.25
C ARG A 38 18.15 10.07 -10.26
N GLU A 39 18.89 10.97 -10.89
CA GLU A 39 18.42 11.90 -11.91
C GLU A 39 17.93 11.17 -13.18
N TYR A 40 18.61 10.12 -13.61
CA TYR A 40 18.17 9.33 -14.76
C TYR A 40 16.85 8.60 -14.45
N ILE A 41 16.76 7.95 -13.29
CA ILE A 41 15.55 7.22 -12.87
C ILE A 41 14.36 8.18 -12.79
N ASN A 42 14.56 9.38 -12.23
CA ASN A 42 13.52 10.41 -12.19
C ASN A 42 13.06 10.81 -13.60
N SER A 43 13.99 10.99 -14.54
CA SER A 43 13.64 11.34 -15.94
C SER A 43 12.80 10.26 -16.64
N GLN A 44 13.00 8.98 -16.30
CA GLN A 44 12.22 7.89 -16.87
C GLN A 44 10.86 7.75 -16.21
N ILE A 45 10.78 7.90 -14.88
CA ILE A 45 9.51 7.92 -14.15
C ILE A 45 8.61 9.05 -14.70
N SER A 46 9.17 10.21 -15.05
CA SER A 46 8.44 11.30 -15.68
C SER A 46 7.89 10.99 -17.08
N LYS A 47 8.39 9.96 -17.76
CA LYS A 47 7.90 9.54 -19.09
C LYS A 47 6.85 8.44 -19.01
N LEU A 48 6.67 7.82 -17.84
CA LEU A 48 5.67 6.78 -17.66
C LEU A 48 4.29 7.42 -17.48
N ASN A 49 3.39 7.23 -18.43
CA ASN A 49 1.97 7.47 -18.22
C ASN A 49 1.22 6.15 -18.15
N PHE A 50 0.31 6.09 -17.20
CA PHE A 50 -0.56 4.95 -16.93
C PHE A 50 -1.78 5.45 -16.17
N GLU A 51 -2.89 4.76 -16.32
CA GLU A 51 -4.13 5.01 -15.59
C GLU A 51 -4.36 3.85 -14.61
N ILE A 52 -4.69 4.17 -13.35
CA ILE A 52 -5.01 3.15 -12.35
C ILE A 52 -6.51 3.20 -12.06
N GLY A 53 -7.22 2.17 -12.50
CA GLY A 53 -8.56 1.87 -12.02
C GLY A 53 -8.45 1.06 -10.73
N CYS A 54 -9.16 1.47 -9.67
CA CYS A 54 -9.21 0.70 -8.44
C CYS A 54 -10.62 0.66 -7.86
N GLU A 55 -10.89 -0.36 -7.05
CA GLU A 55 -12.12 -0.43 -6.29
C GLU A 55 -12.25 0.73 -5.28
N ILE A 56 -13.49 1.02 -4.87
CA ILE A 56 -13.80 2.03 -3.85
C ILE A 56 -13.15 1.65 -2.51
N PRO A 57 -12.67 2.62 -1.69
CA PRO A 57 -12.03 2.33 -0.42
C PRO A 57 -12.95 1.55 0.54
N ASN A 58 -12.63 0.28 0.72
CA ASN A 58 -13.36 -0.66 1.57
C ASN A 58 -12.56 -1.03 2.86
N GLN A 59 -13.21 -1.76 3.77
CA GLN A 59 -12.61 -2.22 5.04
C GLN A 59 -11.91 -3.59 4.93
N PHE A 60 -11.96 -4.24 3.76
CA PHE A 60 -11.43 -5.58 3.54
C PHE A 60 -9.93 -5.52 3.27
N LEU A 61 -9.12 -5.72 4.32
CA LEU A 61 -7.65 -5.66 4.24
C LEU A 61 -7.02 -6.78 3.40
N ASN A 62 -7.74 -7.89 3.20
CA ASN A 62 -7.23 -9.08 2.51
C ASN A 62 -7.59 -9.11 1.03
N GLN A 63 -8.42 -8.17 0.57
CA GLN A 63 -8.88 -8.11 -0.81
C GLN A 63 -8.49 -6.75 -1.39
N PHE A 64 -7.90 -6.80 -2.57
CA PHE A 64 -7.64 -5.63 -3.38
C PHE A 64 -7.81 -6.03 -4.83
N VAL A 65 -8.63 -5.26 -5.55
CA VAL A 65 -8.84 -5.39 -6.98
C VAL A 65 -8.58 -4.03 -7.62
N GLY A 66 -7.62 -4.00 -8.53
CA GLY A 66 -7.36 -2.85 -9.38
C GLY A 66 -6.89 -3.29 -10.76
N THR A 67 -6.86 -2.35 -11.69
CA THR A 67 -6.37 -2.54 -13.05
C THR A 67 -5.48 -1.36 -13.39
N LEU A 68 -4.24 -1.66 -13.78
CA LEU A 68 -3.30 -0.69 -14.32
C LEU A 68 -3.43 -0.73 -15.85
N LYS A 69 -3.83 0.37 -16.46
CA LYS A 69 -3.87 0.56 -17.91
C LYS A 69 -2.64 1.34 -18.34
N MET A 70 -1.84 0.75 -19.21
CA MET A 70 -0.65 1.37 -19.78
C MET A 70 -1.00 2.03 -21.13
N ASP A 71 -0.24 3.05 -21.55
CA ASP A 71 -0.47 3.75 -22.82
C ASP A 71 -0.40 2.83 -24.05
N ASN A 72 0.31 1.70 -23.95
CA ASN A 72 0.41 0.69 -25.01
C ASN A 72 -0.85 -0.18 -25.15
N GLY A 73 -1.90 0.07 -24.35
CA GLY A 73 -3.15 -0.69 -24.34
C GLY A 73 -3.10 -1.95 -23.49
N ASN A 74 -1.99 -2.24 -22.81
CA ASN A 74 -1.91 -3.39 -21.91
C ASN A 74 -2.61 -3.08 -20.59
N GLU A 75 -3.51 -3.98 -20.19
CA GLU A 75 -4.19 -3.92 -18.90
C GLU A 75 -3.61 -4.98 -17.97
N ILE A 76 -3.21 -4.55 -16.78
CA ILE A 76 -2.59 -5.42 -15.78
C ILE A 76 -3.46 -5.43 -14.53
N SER A 77 -3.96 -6.61 -14.17
CA SER A 77 -4.71 -6.80 -12.94
C SER A 77 -3.79 -6.70 -11.72
N LEU A 78 -4.18 -5.85 -10.78
CA LEU A 78 -3.51 -5.66 -9.49
C LEU A 78 -4.27 -6.40 -8.41
N GLU A 79 -3.53 -7.24 -7.67
CA GLU A 79 -4.06 -8.01 -6.56
C GLU A 79 -3.49 -7.53 -5.22
N ASN A 80 -3.94 -8.13 -4.12
CA ASN A 80 -3.43 -7.83 -2.78
C ASN A 80 -1.90 -8.01 -2.68
N VAL A 81 -1.29 -8.90 -3.46
CA VAL A 81 0.17 -9.08 -3.48
C VAL A 81 0.94 -7.89 -4.05
N ASN A 82 0.28 -7.01 -4.80
CA ASN A 82 0.90 -5.83 -5.44
C ASN A 82 0.73 -4.55 -4.62
N ILE A 83 -0.08 -4.55 -3.54
CA ILE A 83 -0.34 -3.37 -2.71
C ILE A 83 0.36 -3.42 -1.35
N LEU A 84 0.95 -2.27 -0.98
CA LEU A 84 1.47 -2.00 0.35
C LEU A 84 0.43 -1.19 1.13
N LEU A 85 0.11 -1.63 2.34
CA LEU A 85 -0.86 -0.96 3.19
C LEU A 85 -0.16 0.04 4.14
N ARG A 86 -0.90 1.06 4.57
CA ARG A 86 -0.42 2.08 5.51
C ARG A 86 0.12 1.45 6.80
N GLY A 87 1.38 1.71 7.14
CA GLY A 87 2.00 1.20 8.37
C GLY A 87 2.73 -0.13 8.20
N CYS A 88 2.69 -0.73 7.01
CA CYS A 88 3.63 -1.79 6.67
C CYS A 88 5.07 -1.27 6.68
N ARG A 89 5.98 -2.05 7.25
CA ARG A 89 7.43 -1.75 7.23
C ARG A 89 8.10 -2.63 6.19
N ILE A 90 8.71 -1.97 5.22
CA ILE A 90 9.50 -2.60 4.16
C ILE A 90 10.79 -3.14 4.79
N ARG A 91 11.12 -4.40 4.47
CA ARG A 91 12.33 -5.10 4.93
C ARG A 91 12.97 -5.81 3.75
N ASN A 92 14.29 -5.99 3.81
CA ASN A 92 15.04 -6.74 2.80
C ASN A 92 15.03 -6.11 1.38
N THR A 93 14.80 -4.81 1.28
CA THR A 93 14.98 -4.02 0.05
C THR A 93 15.58 -2.65 0.41
N GLN A 94 16.52 -2.15 -0.39
CA GLN A 94 17.22 -0.89 -0.10
C GLN A 94 16.34 0.35 -0.34
N TRP A 95 15.53 0.31 -1.40
CA TRP A 95 14.59 1.35 -1.78
C TRP A 95 13.41 0.70 -2.52
N CYS A 96 12.34 1.45 -2.71
CA CYS A 96 11.22 1.07 -3.57
C CYS A 96 10.60 2.32 -4.17
N TYR A 97 10.13 2.22 -5.41
CA TYR A 97 9.22 3.20 -6.00
C TYR A 97 7.81 2.63 -5.97
N GLY A 98 6.83 3.51 -5.84
CA GLY A 98 5.43 3.14 -5.80
C GLY A 98 4.54 4.36 -5.91
N ILE A 99 3.28 4.12 -6.28
CA ILE A 99 2.27 5.16 -6.41
C ILE A 99 1.30 5.07 -5.24
N VAL A 100 0.86 6.23 -4.74
CA VAL A 100 -0.12 6.31 -3.66
C VAL A 100 -1.53 6.31 -4.27
N ILE A 101 -2.28 5.23 -4.02
CA ILE A 101 -3.67 5.08 -4.47
C ILE A 101 -4.66 5.69 -3.46
N PHE A 102 -4.47 5.37 -2.16
CA PHE A 102 -5.32 5.87 -1.09
C PHE A 102 -4.51 6.66 -0.06
N ALA A 103 -5.00 7.85 0.29
CA ALA A 103 -4.37 8.73 1.27
C ALA A 103 -5.30 9.00 2.47
N GLY A 104 -4.70 9.27 3.65
CA GLY A 104 -5.44 9.72 4.84
C GLY A 104 -6.51 8.74 5.35
N ARG A 105 -7.76 9.23 5.43
CA ARG A 105 -8.92 8.50 5.96
C ARG A 105 -9.48 7.46 4.98
N ASP A 106 -9.09 7.52 3.72
CA ASP A 106 -9.52 6.59 2.69
C ASP A 106 -8.63 5.37 2.58
N THR A 107 -7.53 5.32 3.35
CA THR A 107 -6.73 4.10 3.48
C THR A 107 -7.57 2.96 4.05
N LYS A 108 -7.47 1.76 3.46
CA LYS A 108 -8.18 0.55 3.92
C LYS A 108 -8.03 0.27 5.42
N ILE A 109 -6.86 0.59 5.98
CA ILE A 109 -6.62 0.45 7.43
C ILE A 109 -7.42 1.45 8.25
N MET A 110 -7.60 2.69 7.77
CA MET A 110 -8.42 3.65 8.48
C MET A 110 -9.91 3.31 8.37
N LYS A 111 -10.35 2.78 7.23
CA LYS A 111 -11.72 2.26 7.07
C LYS A 111 -11.98 0.99 7.91
N ASN A 112 -10.95 0.18 8.14
CA ASN A 112 -11.02 -0.98 9.03
C ASN A 112 -10.98 -0.60 10.52
N ARG A 113 -10.54 0.61 10.87
CA ARG A 113 -10.61 1.08 12.26
C ARG A 113 -12.07 1.38 12.58
N GLY A 114 -12.60 0.69 13.59
CA GLY A 114 -13.88 1.07 14.19
C GLY A 114 -13.86 2.53 14.64
N VAL A 115 -15.03 3.17 14.64
CA VAL A 115 -15.18 4.53 15.18
C VAL A 115 -14.68 4.49 16.63
N SER A 116 -13.70 5.34 16.95
CA SER A 116 -13.22 5.45 18.33
C SER A 116 -14.34 6.00 19.18
N GLY A 117 -15.01 5.12 19.93
CA GLY A 117 -15.99 5.52 20.93
C GLY A 117 -15.33 6.34 22.04
N PHE A 118 -16.13 7.16 22.71
CA PHE A 118 -15.70 7.82 23.94
C PHE A 118 -15.35 6.76 24.99
N LYS A 119 -14.12 6.80 25.51
CA LYS A 119 -13.68 5.89 26.57
C LYS A 119 -14.17 6.42 27.91
N GLN A 120 -15.23 5.83 28.43
CA GLN A 120 -15.71 6.13 29.78
C GLN A 120 -15.22 5.06 30.77
N THR A 121 -14.75 5.48 31.93
CA THR A 121 -14.39 4.53 32.98
C THR A 121 -15.65 3.90 33.58
N HIS A 122 -15.54 2.66 34.08
CA HIS A 122 -16.66 1.98 34.71
C HIS A 122 -17.21 2.78 35.91
N VAL A 123 -16.32 3.41 36.70
CA VAL A 123 -16.70 4.27 37.83
C VAL A 123 -17.45 5.51 37.34
N SER A 124 -16.97 6.19 36.30
CA SER A 124 -17.66 7.34 35.71
C SER A 124 -19.02 6.99 35.13
N ARG A 125 -19.26 5.73 34.73
CA ARG A 125 -20.57 5.27 34.29
C ARG A 125 -21.52 5.11 35.47
N ILE A 126 -21.08 4.43 36.54
CA ILE A 126 -21.88 4.22 37.75
C ILE A 126 -22.25 5.55 38.43
N VAL A 127 -21.29 6.47 38.57
CA VAL A 127 -21.55 7.79 39.17
C VAL A 127 -22.61 8.56 38.38
N ASN A 128 -22.58 8.45 37.05
CA ASN A 128 -23.56 9.10 36.18
C ASN A 128 -24.95 8.43 36.25
N GLU A 129 -25.03 7.14 36.60
CA GLU A 129 -26.31 6.44 36.81
C GLU A 129 -26.92 6.75 38.19
N ILE A 130 -26.11 7.04 39.22
CA ILE A 130 -26.59 7.34 40.59
C ILE A 130 -27.00 8.82 40.76
N THR A 131 -26.48 9.72 39.93
CA THR A 131 -26.66 11.18 40.09
C THR A 131 -27.86 11.74 39.31
N ILE A 132 -28.66 10.89 38.66
CA ILE A 132 -29.90 11.26 37.95
C ILE A 132 -31.13 10.90 38.80
#